data_AF-A0A1H2XFJ7-F1
#
_entry.id   AF-A0A1H2XFJ7-F1
#
_cell.length_a   1.000
_cell.length_b   1.000
_cell.length_c   1.000
_cell.angle_alpha   90.00
_cell.angle_beta   90.00
_cell.angle_gamma   90.00
#
_symmetry.space_group_name_H-M   'P 1'
#
loop_
_entity.id
_entity.type
_entity.pdbx_description
1 polymer ?
#
loop_
_entity_poly.entity_id
_entity_poly.type
_entity_poly.pdbx_seq_one_letter_code
_entity_poly.pdbx_strand_id
1 'polypeptide(L)'
;MASIHDQILPEGTQIGVFEIKDTLKIGAFDIIYHGWNRHIKEQVEIHEYFPHDFAIRASDGLAVEPKSPGDKENFEYGLKVFLHQAEILMQIEHPNIAGAENVLQFNGTAYQLMAHQEGLSLNKLVQPDTIIAETELIFILISILDALQEVHKCKIIHGGIQPSAILLDKNGEPLLTHFSAARLAIAARTSNLANELATGYAAVEQYEQASVPGPATDFYALGATLYYCMTQRHPDAVQSRIMALSKGEPDPMILPTESTGTAYSAELLQAINWMLRPDYNDRPQSAAEILMLLKSTHTESQANPATTEQKTVDDTRSSAVARRFIGMGLMIGMIAAIAAGLWFSEKASEPFDDQSDTIAIQPPATHHNDQTSLAPEGPEDQTVALARNQASQPENRQIPTQTPSSAANRSVNKGELQDNAATASKSNAGQQQMAVKSLISQSADQDLSAKPRDEDTIKMHLAAAEKAMKAMRFTTPRRDNAYKYYQMVLAIDPDNVEALSGLQRIIDQYAQLIDKARIDGRLEQAGLYLQRAESVLPDDPKLHRIRAELAVAKKN
;
A
#
# COMPACT_ATOMS: atom_id res chain seq x y z
N MET A 1 29.29 -19.96 7.01
CA MET A 1 28.24 -18.99 6.71
C MET A 1 28.01 -19.04 5.22
N ALA A 2 26.83 -19.43 4.76
CA ALA A 2 26.49 -19.28 3.34
C ALA A 2 26.62 -17.79 2.99
N SER A 3 27.20 -17.48 1.83
CA SER A 3 27.30 -16.09 1.39
C SER A 3 25.88 -15.54 1.20
N ILE A 4 25.65 -14.25 1.46
CA ILE A 4 24.38 -13.59 1.14
C ILE A 4 24.02 -13.80 -0.36
N HIS A 5 25.05 -13.90 -1.22
CA HIS A 5 24.87 -14.23 -2.64
C HIS A 5 24.26 -15.63 -2.89
N ASP A 6 24.39 -16.58 -1.96
CA ASP A 6 23.80 -17.92 -2.11
C ASP A 6 22.31 -17.93 -1.75
N GLN A 7 21.77 -16.82 -1.23
CA GLN A 7 20.40 -16.72 -0.73
C GLN A 7 19.47 -15.95 -1.68
N ILE A 8 20.00 -15.30 -2.72
CA ILE A 8 19.22 -14.58 -3.73
C ILE A 8 18.82 -15.49 -4.90
N LEU A 9 17.70 -15.18 -5.54
CA LEU A 9 17.32 -15.82 -6.80
C LEU A 9 18.24 -15.37 -7.95
N PRO A 10 18.72 -16.29 -8.80
CA PRO A 10 19.48 -15.93 -9.99
C PRO A 10 18.67 -15.09 -10.99
N GLU A 11 19.34 -14.20 -11.73
CA GLU A 11 18.77 -13.54 -12.90
C GLU A 11 18.17 -14.56 -13.88
N GLY A 12 17.00 -14.25 -14.44
CA GLY A 12 16.26 -15.12 -15.36
C GLY A 12 15.37 -16.16 -14.66
N THR A 13 15.42 -16.26 -13.33
CA THR A 13 14.50 -17.12 -12.56
C THR A 13 13.05 -16.73 -12.83
N GLN A 14 12.20 -17.75 -13.07
CA GLN A 14 10.78 -17.53 -13.35
C GLN A 14 9.92 -17.83 -12.12
N ILE A 15 9.09 -16.86 -11.75
CA ILE A 15 8.06 -16.99 -10.73
C ILE A 15 6.71 -16.81 -11.42
N GLY A 16 6.12 -17.92 -11.86
CA GLY A 16 4.93 -17.89 -12.72
C GLY A 16 5.21 -17.20 -14.06
N VAL A 17 4.59 -16.04 -14.30
CA VAL A 17 4.74 -15.23 -15.53
C VAL A 17 5.81 -14.14 -15.40
N PHE A 18 6.39 -13.99 -14.20
CA PHE A 18 7.37 -12.98 -13.87
C PHE A 18 8.77 -13.57 -13.97
N GLU A 19 9.71 -12.74 -14.40
CA GLU A 19 11.12 -13.09 -14.54
C GLU A 19 11.96 -12.14 -13.69
N ILE A 20 12.81 -12.69 -12.83
CA ILE A 20 13.79 -11.93 -12.03
C ILE A 20 14.83 -11.33 -12.96
N LYS A 21 15.12 -10.04 -12.81
CA LYS A 21 16.17 -9.33 -13.56
C LYS A 21 17.40 -9.09 -12.72
N ASP A 22 17.22 -8.47 -11.58
CA ASP A 22 18.32 -8.20 -10.66
C ASP A 22 17.78 -8.02 -9.24
N THR A 23 18.70 -8.00 -8.28
CA THR A 23 18.38 -7.78 -6.87
C THR A 23 18.41 -6.29 -6.59
N LEU A 24 17.26 -5.74 -6.20
CA LEU A 24 17.13 -4.33 -5.81
C LEU A 24 17.60 -4.12 -4.37
N LYS A 25 17.18 -5.00 -3.44
CA LYS A 25 17.51 -4.87 -2.02
C LYS A 25 17.50 -6.22 -1.30
N ILE A 26 18.42 -6.39 -0.36
CA ILE A 26 18.44 -7.51 0.57
C ILE A 26 18.16 -6.93 1.96
N GLY A 27 16.99 -7.21 2.51
CA GLY A 27 16.61 -6.86 3.88
C GLY A 27 16.79 -8.06 4.81
N ALA A 28 16.67 -7.85 6.13
CA ALA A 28 16.75 -8.98 7.07
C ALA A 28 15.58 -9.97 6.94
N PHE A 29 14.43 -9.52 6.42
CA PHE A 29 13.18 -10.29 6.36
C PHE A 29 12.64 -10.54 4.95
N ASP A 30 13.11 -9.78 3.98
CA ASP A 30 12.68 -9.83 2.61
C ASP A 30 13.86 -9.61 1.65
N ILE A 31 13.70 -10.12 0.43
CA ILE A 31 14.57 -9.78 -0.69
C ILE A 31 13.69 -9.14 -1.75
N ILE A 32 14.09 -7.99 -2.24
CA ILE A 32 13.37 -7.23 -3.25
C ILE A 32 14.14 -7.32 -4.56
N TYR A 33 13.44 -7.69 -5.62
CA TYR A 33 13.99 -7.83 -6.95
C TYR A 33 13.31 -6.89 -7.94
N HIS A 34 14.07 -6.41 -8.92
CA HIS A 34 13.48 -5.96 -10.16
C HIS A 34 13.03 -7.18 -10.97
N GLY A 35 11.81 -7.12 -11.47
CA GLY A 35 11.20 -8.18 -12.25
C GLY A 35 10.59 -7.67 -13.54
N TRP A 36 10.28 -8.60 -14.42
CA TRP A 36 9.61 -8.34 -15.69
C TRP A 36 8.40 -9.24 -15.85
N ASN A 37 7.23 -8.65 -16.05
CA ASN A 37 6.02 -9.41 -16.39
C ASN A 37 6.03 -9.73 -17.89
N ARG A 38 6.25 -11.01 -18.23
CA ARG A 38 6.42 -11.44 -19.63
C ARG A 38 5.14 -11.36 -20.46
N HIS A 39 3.96 -11.33 -19.83
CA HIS A 39 2.68 -11.29 -20.53
C HIS A 39 2.29 -9.87 -20.95
N ILE A 40 2.38 -8.91 -20.02
CA ILE A 40 1.99 -7.52 -20.29
C ILE A 40 3.17 -6.62 -20.66
N LYS A 41 4.41 -7.13 -20.55
CA LYS A 41 5.66 -6.44 -20.91
C LYS A 41 5.88 -5.16 -20.08
N GLU A 42 5.73 -5.29 -18.76
CA GLU A 42 5.92 -4.20 -17.80
C GLU A 42 6.94 -4.61 -16.72
N GLN A 43 7.63 -3.61 -16.17
CA GLN A 43 8.50 -3.78 -15.01
C GLN A 43 7.65 -3.94 -13.75
N VAL A 44 8.13 -4.78 -12.84
CA VAL A 44 7.52 -5.01 -11.53
C VAL A 44 8.60 -5.04 -10.45
N GLU A 45 8.18 -4.79 -9.23
CA GLU A 45 8.98 -5.06 -8.04
C GLU A 45 8.45 -6.34 -7.37
N ILE A 46 9.36 -7.24 -7.02
CA ILE A 46 9.03 -8.55 -6.47
C ILE A 46 9.64 -8.64 -5.09
N HIS A 47 8.80 -8.68 -4.06
CA HIS A 47 9.21 -8.85 -2.68
C HIS A 47 9.06 -10.31 -2.29
N GLU A 48 10.17 -11.01 -2.11
CA GLU A 48 10.22 -12.37 -1.60
C GLU A 48 10.30 -12.34 -0.07
N TYR A 49 9.43 -13.09 0.60
CA TYR A 49 9.58 -13.35 2.03
C TYR A 49 10.83 -14.21 2.27
N PHE A 50 11.82 -13.65 2.96
CA PHE A 50 13.09 -14.32 3.23
C PHE A 50 13.71 -13.84 4.54
N PRO A 51 13.31 -14.43 5.68
CA PRO A 51 13.86 -14.07 6.99
C PRO A 51 15.24 -14.69 7.22
N HIS A 52 16.29 -13.91 6.99
CA HIS A 52 17.68 -14.35 6.99
C HIS A 52 18.11 -15.05 8.27
N ASP A 53 17.54 -14.70 9.43
CA ASP A 53 17.90 -15.31 10.70
C ASP A 53 17.54 -16.80 10.77
N PHE A 54 16.42 -17.19 10.17
CA PHE A 54 15.80 -18.50 10.38
C PHE A 54 15.29 -19.19 9.10
N ALA A 55 15.51 -18.61 7.92
CA ALA A 55 15.32 -19.23 6.61
C ALA A 55 16.64 -19.48 5.88
N ILE A 56 16.64 -20.47 5.01
CA ILE A 56 17.75 -20.80 4.10
C ILE A 56 17.21 -21.16 2.74
N ARG A 57 17.97 -20.84 1.69
CA ARG A 57 17.71 -21.32 0.34
C ARG A 57 18.13 -22.79 0.23
N ALA A 58 17.21 -23.63 -0.24
CA ALA A 58 17.43 -25.05 -0.42
C ALA A 58 18.50 -25.34 -1.49
N SER A 59 18.97 -26.58 -1.55
CA SER A 59 20.04 -27.00 -2.47
C SER A 59 19.71 -26.85 -3.97
N ASP A 60 18.43 -26.72 -4.32
CA ASP A 60 18.00 -26.45 -5.70
C ASP A 60 18.22 -24.99 -6.13
N GLY A 61 18.62 -24.11 -5.20
CA GLY A 61 18.83 -22.69 -5.44
C GLY A 61 17.55 -21.88 -5.63
N LEU A 62 16.37 -22.48 -5.38
CA LEU A 62 15.07 -21.87 -5.62
C LEU A 62 14.17 -21.91 -4.39
N ALA A 63 14.03 -23.07 -3.74
CA ALA A 63 13.14 -23.21 -2.59
C ALA A 63 13.69 -22.52 -1.34
N VAL A 64 12.80 -22.08 -0.46
CA VAL A 64 13.10 -21.49 0.85
C VAL A 64 12.54 -22.41 1.92
N GLU A 65 13.35 -22.72 2.91
CA GLU A 65 12.98 -23.57 4.03
C GLU A 65 13.52 -23.02 5.37
N PRO A 66 12.93 -23.40 6.52
CA PRO A 66 13.50 -23.07 7.82
C PRO A 66 14.90 -23.68 7.99
N LYS A 67 15.83 -22.93 8.59
CA LYS A 67 17.21 -23.41 8.87
C LYS A 67 17.26 -24.63 9.78
N SER A 68 16.31 -24.74 10.70
CA SER A 68 16.22 -25.82 11.66
C SER A 68 14.78 -26.13 12.05
N PRO A 69 14.49 -27.29 12.67
CA PRO A 69 13.17 -27.58 13.20
C PRO A 69 12.66 -26.55 14.23
N GLY A 70 13.57 -25.89 14.97
CA GLY A 70 13.21 -24.85 15.94
C GLY A 70 12.79 -23.53 15.29
N ASP A 71 13.22 -23.29 14.06
CA ASP A 71 12.92 -22.08 13.29
C ASP A 71 11.56 -22.13 12.60
N LYS A 72 11.01 -23.33 12.44
CA LYS A 72 9.80 -23.60 11.67
C LYS A 72 8.61 -22.75 12.13
N GLU A 73 8.41 -22.61 13.43
CA GLU A 73 7.26 -21.86 13.95
C GLU A 73 7.36 -20.36 13.61
N ASN A 74 8.55 -19.76 13.77
CA ASN A 74 8.76 -18.35 13.43
C ASN A 74 8.66 -18.12 11.92
N PHE A 75 9.17 -19.05 11.11
CA PHE A 75 9.02 -19.04 9.65
C PHE A 75 7.57 -19.09 9.19
N GLU A 76 6.80 -20.07 9.66
CA GLU A 76 5.40 -20.23 9.27
C GLU A 76 4.54 -19.05 9.74
N TYR A 77 4.81 -18.53 10.95
CA TYR A 77 4.16 -17.32 11.44
C TYR A 77 4.45 -16.12 10.53
N GLY A 78 5.72 -15.87 10.22
CA GLY A 78 6.09 -14.72 9.41
C GLY A 78 5.57 -14.78 7.99
N LEU A 79 5.61 -15.96 7.37
CA LEU A 79 5.01 -16.22 6.07
C LEU A 79 3.51 -15.91 6.07
N LYS A 80 2.79 -16.34 7.12
CA LYS A 80 1.36 -16.07 7.28
C LYS A 80 1.08 -14.56 7.40
N VAL A 81 1.87 -13.83 8.18
CA VAL A 81 1.68 -12.38 8.35
C VAL A 81 2.00 -11.63 7.05
N PHE A 82 3.08 -12.01 6.37
CA PHE A 82 3.45 -11.43 5.07
C PHE A 82 2.34 -11.61 4.02
N LEU A 83 1.82 -12.84 3.90
CA LEU A 83 0.70 -13.14 3.01
C LEU A 83 -0.55 -12.34 3.35
N HIS A 84 -0.91 -12.28 4.64
CA HIS A 84 -2.07 -11.53 5.08
C HIS A 84 -1.98 -10.03 4.75
N GLN A 85 -0.81 -9.42 4.94
CA GLN A 85 -0.59 -8.03 4.56
C GLN A 85 -0.73 -7.84 3.05
N ALA A 86 -0.09 -8.70 2.24
CA ALA A 86 -0.18 -8.63 0.79
C ALA A 86 -1.64 -8.76 0.29
N GLU A 87 -2.41 -9.70 0.86
CA GLU A 87 -3.82 -9.91 0.54
C GLU A 87 -4.70 -8.70 0.88
N ILE A 88 -4.43 -8.01 1.99
CA ILE A 88 -5.13 -6.77 2.34
C ILE A 88 -4.73 -5.65 1.37
N LEU A 89 -3.45 -5.48 1.08
CA LEU A 89 -2.96 -4.44 0.16
C LEU A 89 -3.49 -4.61 -1.27
N MET A 90 -3.76 -5.85 -1.71
CA MET A 90 -4.43 -6.13 -2.99
C MET A 90 -5.88 -5.65 -3.03
N GLN A 91 -6.55 -5.54 -1.88
CA GLN A 91 -7.95 -5.10 -1.78
C GLN A 91 -8.07 -3.58 -1.67
N ILE A 92 -6.99 -2.89 -1.31
CA ILE A 92 -7.01 -1.44 -1.09
C ILE A 92 -6.91 -0.71 -2.43
N GLU A 93 -7.95 0.05 -2.72
CA GLU A 93 -8.05 0.86 -3.92
C GLU A 93 -7.96 2.35 -3.61
N HIS A 94 -6.75 2.92 -3.64
CA HIS A 94 -6.55 4.33 -3.30
C HIS A 94 -5.50 5.02 -4.22
N PRO A 95 -5.72 6.27 -4.67
CA PRO A 95 -4.76 6.98 -5.54
C PRO A 95 -3.38 7.16 -4.90
N ASN A 96 -3.33 7.38 -3.59
CA ASN A 96 -2.11 7.65 -2.83
C ASN A 96 -1.53 6.41 -2.10
N ILE A 97 -1.88 5.19 -2.51
CA ILE A 97 -1.30 3.94 -1.98
C ILE A 97 -0.75 3.11 -3.14
N ALA A 98 0.50 2.66 -3.04
CA ALA A 98 1.02 1.62 -3.93
C ALA A 98 0.36 0.29 -3.57
N GLY A 99 -0.60 -0.12 -4.40
CA GLY A 99 -1.27 -1.40 -4.26
C GLY A 99 -0.37 -2.57 -4.67
N ALA A 100 -0.59 -3.72 -4.05
CA ALA A 100 -0.06 -4.98 -4.54
C ALA A 100 -0.87 -5.44 -5.77
N GLU A 101 -0.19 -5.84 -6.83
CA GLU A 101 -0.84 -6.39 -8.03
C GLU A 101 -1.25 -7.85 -7.83
N ASN A 102 -0.40 -8.60 -7.14
CA ASN A 102 -0.59 -10.02 -6.91
C ASN A 102 0.23 -10.51 -5.71
N VAL A 103 -0.12 -11.69 -5.21
CA VAL A 103 0.70 -12.46 -4.28
C VAL A 103 0.75 -13.90 -4.75
N LEU A 104 1.95 -14.49 -4.77
CA LEU A 104 2.17 -15.87 -5.21
C LEU A 104 2.82 -16.66 -4.08
N GLN A 105 2.30 -17.85 -3.81
CA GLN A 105 2.97 -18.83 -2.95
C GLN A 105 3.66 -19.84 -3.84
N PHE A 106 4.99 -19.85 -3.80
CA PHE A 106 5.82 -20.72 -4.64
C PHE A 106 7.16 -20.95 -3.94
N ASN A 107 7.88 -22.03 -4.29
CA ASN A 107 9.22 -22.29 -3.75
C ASN A 107 9.29 -22.30 -2.20
N GLY A 108 8.24 -22.74 -1.50
CA GLY A 108 8.22 -22.75 -0.02
C GLY A 108 8.12 -21.37 0.64
N THR A 109 7.94 -20.30 -0.13
CA THR A 109 7.79 -18.92 0.35
C THR A 109 6.66 -18.18 -0.37
N ALA A 110 6.55 -16.87 -0.12
CA ALA A 110 5.63 -15.96 -0.77
C ALA A 110 6.36 -14.84 -1.51
N TYR A 111 5.77 -14.42 -2.62
CA TYR A 111 6.20 -13.30 -3.44
C TYR A 111 5.06 -12.29 -3.52
N GLN A 112 5.28 -11.06 -3.07
CA GLN A 112 4.37 -9.94 -3.27
C GLN A 112 4.82 -9.14 -4.49
N LEU A 113 3.91 -8.96 -5.45
CA LEU A 113 4.16 -8.34 -6.73
C LEU A 113 3.61 -6.91 -6.68
N MET A 114 4.48 -5.94 -6.92
CA MET A 114 4.16 -4.52 -6.92
C MET A 114 4.37 -3.97 -8.33
N ALA A 115 3.47 -3.09 -8.76
CA ALA A 115 3.72 -2.30 -9.96
C ALA A 115 4.99 -1.48 -9.74
N HIS A 116 5.84 -1.35 -10.76
CA HIS A 116 6.96 -0.43 -10.65
C HIS A 116 6.46 1.00 -10.45
N GLN A 117 6.99 1.69 -9.44
CA GLN A 117 6.57 3.05 -9.10
C GLN A 117 7.54 4.07 -9.68
N GLU A 118 7.09 4.82 -10.69
CA GLU A 118 7.82 5.96 -11.24
C GLU A 118 7.69 7.17 -10.31
N GLY A 119 8.80 7.83 -9.98
CA GLY A 119 8.77 9.07 -9.20
C GLY A 119 10.06 9.33 -8.41
N LEU A 120 10.01 10.36 -7.56
CA LEU A 120 11.09 10.72 -6.65
C LEU A 120 10.60 10.65 -5.20
N SER A 121 11.34 9.93 -4.35
CA SER A 121 11.00 9.81 -2.94
C SER A 121 11.36 11.07 -2.16
N LEU A 122 10.67 11.34 -1.04
CA LEU A 122 10.93 12.56 -0.27
C LEU A 122 12.36 12.62 0.27
N ASN A 123 13.01 11.49 0.60
CA ASN A 123 14.44 11.49 0.98
C ASN A 123 15.38 11.92 -0.15
N LYS A 124 15.00 11.73 -1.42
CA LYS A 124 15.79 12.16 -2.58
C LYS A 124 15.45 13.60 -3.00
N LEU A 125 14.21 14.01 -2.74
CA LEU A 125 13.74 15.37 -3.01
C LEU A 125 14.32 16.37 -2.01
N VAL A 126 14.30 16.04 -0.71
CA VAL A 126 14.79 16.92 0.36
C VAL A 126 16.31 16.88 0.39
N GLN A 127 16.93 17.84 -0.30
CA GLN A 127 18.38 18.05 -0.32
C GLN A 127 18.74 19.32 0.47
N PRO A 128 20.03 19.53 0.81
CA PRO A 128 20.47 20.80 1.38
C PRO A 128 19.94 21.99 0.58
N ASP A 129 19.45 23.02 1.27
CA ASP A 129 18.86 24.24 0.69
C ASP A 129 17.50 24.05 -0.04
N THR A 130 16.90 22.85 -0.02
CA THR A 130 15.54 22.61 -0.54
C THR A 130 14.48 23.16 0.41
N ILE A 131 13.76 24.20 0.01
CA ILE A 131 12.62 24.72 0.77
C ILE A 131 11.33 24.17 0.16
N ILE A 132 10.61 23.34 0.92
CA ILE A 132 9.28 22.86 0.51
C ILE A 132 8.24 23.89 0.96
N ALA A 133 7.36 24.31 0.05
CA ALA A 133 6.33 25.28 0.38
C ALA A 133 5.28 24.67 1.33
N GLU A 134 4.69 25.47 2.21
CA GLU A 134 3.62 25.01 3.11
C GLU A 134 2.48 24.31 2.36
N THR A 135 2.05 24.89 1.23
CA THR A 135 0.99 24.32 0.39
C THR A 135 1.33 22.91 -0.09
N GLU A 136 2.60 22.63 -0.38
CA GLU A 136 3.08 21.32 -0.83
C GLU A 136 3.11 20.33 0.34
N LEU A 137 3.59 20.75 1.52
CA LEU A 137 3.54 19.91 2.73
C LEU A 137 2.11 19.58 3.15
N ILE A 138 1.20 20.55 3.13
CA ILE A 138 -0.22 20.33 3.43
C ILE A 138 -0.83 19.37 2.42
N PHE A 139 -0.48 19.49 1.14
CA PHE A 139 -0.94 18.56 0.12
C PHE A 139 -0.45 17.13 0.39
N ILE A 140 0.84 16.94 0.67
CA ILE A 140 1.41 15.65 1.05
C ILE A 140 0.71 15.10 2.30
N LEU A 141 0.58 15.91 3.34
CA LEU A 141 -0.05 15.53 4.60
C LEU A 141 -1.50 15.05 4.37
N ILE A 142 -2.33 15.83 3.67
CA ILE A 142 -3.73 15.47 3.43
C ILE A 142 -3.84 14.19 2.60
N SER A 143 -3.07 14.06 1.53
CA SER A 143 -3.13 12.89 0.65
C SER A 143 -2.67 11.60 1.35
N ILE A 144 -1.66 11.70 2.21
CA ILE A 144 -1.19 10.55 3.00
C ILE A 144 -2.15 10.24 4.15
N LEU A 145 -2.78 11.24 4.77
CA LEU A 145 -3.84 11.00 5.76
C LEU A 145 -5.05 10.28 5.14
N ASP A 146 -5.45 10.64 3.92
CA ASP A 146 -6.53 9.97 3.19
C ASP A 146 -6.18 8.50 2.91
N ALA A 147 -4.95 8.24 2.47
CA ALA A 147 -4.40 6.90 2.32
C ALA A 147 -4.43 6.10 3.64
N LEU A 148 -3.89 6.67 4.72
CA LEU A 148 -3.83 6.00 6.03
C LEU A 148 -5.23 5.70 6.56
N GLN A 149 -6.21 6.58 6.32
CA GLN A 149 -7.58 6.30 6.69
C GLN A 149 -8.11 5.02 6.03
N GLU A 150 -7.77 4.74 4.77
CA GLU A 150 -8.17 3.50 4.09
C GLU A 150 -7.42 2.28 4.64
N VAL A 151 -6.11 2.40 4.88
CA VAL A 151 -5.29 1.35 5.50
C VAL A 151 -5.84 0.95 6.87
N HIS A 152 -6.13 1.94 7.73
CA HIS A 152 -6.59 1.72 9.10
C HIS A 152 -8.00 1.13 9.18
N LYS A 153 -8.87 1.35 8.19
CA LYS A 153 -10.17 0.66 8.09
C LYS A 153 -10.00 -0.86 7.97
N CYS A 154 -8.94 -1.30 7.28
CA CYS A 154 -8.58 -2.71 7.15
C CYS A 154 -7.90 -3.29 8.40
N LYS A 155 -7.81 -2.53 9.51
CA LYS A 155 -7.21 -2.97 10.79
C LYS A 155 -5.73 -3.34 10.70
N ILE A 156 -5.02 -2.78 9.73
CA ILE A 156 -3.57 -2.81 9.65
C ILE A 156 -3.02 -1.39 9.77
N ILE A 157 -1.75 -1.27 10.11
CA ILE A 157 -0.98 -0.01 10.08
C ILE A 157 0.09 -0.11 9.00
N HIS A 158 0.67 1.02 8.59
CA HIS A 158 1.84 1.04 7.70
C HIS A 158 3.11 0.58 8.46
N GLY A 159 3.30 1.07 9.68
CA GLY A 159 4.32 0.65 10.64
C GLY A 159 5.72 1.23 10.41
N GLY A 160 5.99 1.86 9.27
CA GLY A 160 7.34 2.32 8.91
C GLY A 160 7.36 3.49 7.94
N ILE A 161 6.50 4.49 8.19
CA ILE A 161 6.50 5.72 7.39
C ILE A 161 7.80 6.48 7.65
N GLN A 162 8.47 6.84 6.58
CA GLN A 162 9.70 7.63 6.56
C GLN A 162 9.81 8.31 5.18
N PRO A 163 10.74 9.25 4.96
CA PRO A 163 10.81 9.99 3.70
C PRO A 163 11.00 9.10 2.46
N SER A 164 11.65 7.93 2.57
CA SER A 164 11.77 6.97 1.47
C SER A 164 10.47 6.20 1.15
N ALA A 165 9.51 6.18 2.07
CA ALA A 165 8.21 5.52 1.92
C ALA A 165 7.16 6.37 1.19
N ILE A 166 7.42 7.67 0.99
CA ILE A 166 6.53 8.57 0.25
C ILE A 166 7.21 8.96 -1.06
N LEU A 167 6.64 8.48 -2.17
CA LEU A 167 7.08 8.79 -3.52
C LEU A 167 6.21 9.90 -4.11
N LEU A 168 6.80 10.85 -4.82
CA LEU A 168 6.06 11.80 -5.64
C LEU A 168 6.18 11.39 -7.10
N ASP A 169 5.04 11.14 -7.74
CA ASP A 169 5.02 10.78 -9.15
C ASP A 169 5.37 11.98 -10.05
N LYS A 170 5.42 11.75 -11.38
CA LYS A 170 5.70 12.81 -12.37
C LYS A 170 4.71 13.97 -12.39
N ASN A 171 3.53 13.79 -11.80
CA ASN A 171 2.51 14.83 -11.65
C ASN A 171 2.60 15.53 -10.28
N GLY A 172 3.52 15.10 -9.41
CA GLY A 172 3.65 15.58 -8.03
C GLY A 172 2.66 14.93 -7.06
N GLU A 173 1.97 13.87 -7.46
CA GLU A 173 1.01 13.16 -6.60
C GLU A 173 1.77 12.25 -5.62
N PRO A 174 1.50 12.35 -4.30
CA PRO A 174 2.16 11.52 -3.31
C PRO A 174 1.60 10.10 -3.31
N LEU A 175 2.49 9.14 -3.15
CA LEU A 175 2.19 7.72 -3.13
C LEU A 175 2.86 7.08 -1.92
N LEU A 176 2.07 6.47 -1.04
CA LEU A 176 2.56 5.71 0.10
C LEU A 176 2.98 4.31 -0.35
N THR A 177 4.21 3.93 0.01
CA THR A 177 4.92 2.72 -0.44
C THR A 177 5.65 2.06 0.73
N HIS A 178 6.18 0.85 0.54
CA HIS A 178 7.06 0.18 1.53
C HIS A 178 6.42 -0.13 2.90
N PHE A 179 5.25 -0.75 2.90
CA PHE A 179 4.59 -1.22 4.12
C PHE A 179 5.48 -2.19 4.91
N SER A 180 5.60 -1.96 6.22
CA SER A 180 6.56 -2.68 7.07
C SER A 180 5.93 -3.44 8.24
N ALA A 181 4.62 -3.31 8.47
CA ALA A 181 3.94 -3.92 9.61
C ALA A 181 4.19 -5.44 9.72
N ALA A 182 4.14 -6.16 8.60
CA ALA A 182 4.45 -7.58 8.56
C ALA A 182 5.91 -7.85 8.98
N ARG A 183 6.86 -7.10 8.42
CA ARG A 183 8.29 -7.20 8.76
C ARG A 183 8.54 -6.97 10.25
N LEU A 184 7.93 -5.94 10.82
CA LEU A 184 8.08 -5.60 12.24
C LEU A 184 7.45 -6.67 13.14
N ALA A 185 6.29 -7.21 12.77
CA ALA A 185 5.67 -8.31 13.51
C ALA A 185 6.54 -9.57 13.54
N ILE A 186 7.34 -9.81 12.49
CA ILE A 186 8.31 -10.90 12.43
C ILE A 186 9.52 -10.59 13.32
N ALA A 187 10.10 -9.39 13.19
CA ALA A 187 11.27 -8.96 13.95
C ALA A 187 11.03 -8.96 15.47
N ALA A 188 9.79 -8.68 15.90
CA ALA A 188 9.36 -8.76 17.30
C ALA A 188 9.54 -10.17 17.91
N ARG A 189 9.49 -11.23 17.09
CA ARG A 189 9.65 -12.62 17.56
C ARG A 189 11.12 -13.06 17.69
N THR A 190 12.05 -12.40 17.01
CA THR A 190 13.47 -12.79 16.98
C THR A 190 14.38 -11.85 17.78
N SER A 191 13.80 -10.97 18.61
CA SER A 191 14.54 -9.97 19.39
C SER A 191 15.40 -9.01 18.54
N ASN A 192 15.18 -8.97 17.22
CA ASN A 192 15.87 -8.09 16.27
C ASN A 192 15.04 -6.86 15.88
N LEU A 193 13.88 -6.66 16.53
CA LEU A 193 12.94 -5.56 16.25
C LEU A 193 13.62 -4.19 16.26
N ALA A 194 14.46 -3.91 17.26
CA ALA A 194 15.10 -2.59 17.39
C ALA A 194 16.01 -2.25 16.21
N ASN A 195 16.64 -3.25 15.56
CA ASN A 195 17.52 -3.04 14.42
C ASN A 195 16.76 -2.71 13.12
N GLU A 196 15.48 -3.03 13.06
CA GLU A 196 14.63 -2.79 11.87
C GLU A 196 13.86 -1.46 11.92
N LEU A 197 13.79 -0.86 13.10
CA LEU A 197 13.06 0.39 13.31
C LEU A 197 13.87 1.57 12.78
N ALA A 198 13.24 2.37 11.93
CA ALA A 198 13.82 3.61 11.44
C ALA A 198 13.97 4.60 12.62
N THR A 199 15.20 4.78 13.08
CA THR A 199 15.51 5.61 14.25
C THR A 199 14.96 7.04 14.05
N GLY A 200 14.29 7.56 15.06
CA GLY A 200 13.63 8.88 15.04
C GLY A 200 12.27 8.93 14.34
N TYR A 201 11.97 7.98 13.44
CA TYR A 201 10.65 7.86 12.81
C TYR A 201 9.74 6.86 13.53
N ALA A 202 10.33 5.80 14.11
CA ALA A 202 9.60 4.83 14.88
C ALA A 202 9.13 5.40 16.23
N ALA A 203 7.86 5.15 16.57
CA ALA A 203 7.26 5.58 17.82
C ALA A 203 7.62 4.65 19.00
N VAL A 204 7.45 5.13 20.23
CA VAL A 204 7.91 4.42 21.45
C VAL A 204 7.29 3.03 21.60
N GLU A 205 6.00 2.89 21.28
CA GLU A 205 5.24 1.64 21.35
C GLU A 205 5.77 0.56 20.42
N GLN A 206 6.58 0.92 19.40
CA GLN A 206 7.21 -0.05 18.50
C GLN A 206 8.45 -0.69 19.12
N TYR A 207 9.06 -0.06 20.13
CA TYR A 207 10.21 -0.62 20.85
C TYR A 207 9.79 -1.49 22.04
N GLU A 208 8.53 -1.41 22.46
CA GLU A 208 8.01 -2.07 23.64
C GLU A 208 7.21 -3.33 23.26
N GLN A 209 7.69 -4.51 23.67
CA GLN A 209 7.04 -5.79 23.35
C GLN A 209 5.61 -5.92 23.88
N ALA A 210 5.28 -5.21 24.97
CA ALA A 210 3.96 -5.26 25.60
C ALA A 210 2.95 -4.30 24.96
N SER A 211 3.42 -3.37 24.14
CA SER A 211 2.58 -2.34 23.52
C SER A 211 2.07 -2.83 22.17
N VAL A 212 0.83 -2.46 21.83
CA VAL A 212 0.20 -2.81 20.55
C VAL A 212 0.16 -1.55 19.69
N PRO A 213 0.98 -1.48 18.62
CA PRO A 213 0.92 -0.38 17.66
C PRO A 213 -0.48 -0.21 17.06
N GLY A 214 -0.85 1.02 16.77
CA GLY A 214 -2.16 1.38 16.22
C GLY A 214 -2.09 2.61 15.31
N PRO A 215 -3.21 3.19 14.90
CA PRO A 215 -3.24 4.34 13.99
C PRO A 215 -2.30 5.49 14.38
N ALA A 216 -2.21 5.80 15.68
CA ALA A 216 -1.35 6.88 16.17
C ALA A 216 0.15 6.61 15.95
N THR A 217 0.56 5.35 15.81
CA THR A 217 1.93 4.96 15.43
C THR A 217 2.30 5.52 14.06
N ASP A 218 1.41 5.37 13.07
CA ASP A 218 1.63 5.91 11.72
C ASP A 218 1.63 7.44 11.72
N PHE A 219 0.78 8.08 12.55
CA PHE A 219 0.75 9.54 12.63
C PHE A 219 2.04 10.12 13.23
N TYR A 220 2.63 9.47 14.22
CA TYR A 220 3.95 9.86 14.72
C TYR A 220 5.00 9.81 13.61
N ALA A 221 5.08 8.70 12.90
CA ALA A 221 6.03 8.49 11.82
C ALA A 221 5.83 9.48 10.64
N LEU A 222 4.58 9.81 10.32
CA LEU A 222 4.24 10.86 9.35
C LEU A 222 4.66 12.25 9.85
N GLY A 223 4.42 12.56 11.13
CA GLY A 223 4.86 13.82 11.75
C GLY A 223 6.37 13.97 11.72
N ALA A 224 7.11 12.90 11.99
CA ALA A 224 8.57 12.85 11.92
C ALA A 224 9.08 13.01 10.48
N THR A 225 8.36 12.46 9.50
CA THR A 225 8.64 12.64 8.08
C THR A 225 8.46 14.09 7.64
N LEU A 226 7.39 14.75 8.08
CA LEU A 226 7.15 16.16 7.79
C LEU A 226 8.14 17.08 8.51
N TYR A 227 8.51 16.76 9.75
CA TYR A 227 9.60 17.44 10.47
C TYR A 227 10.89 17.44 9.65
N TYR A 228 11.28 16.28 9.12
CA TYR A 228 12.46 16.17 8.26
C TYR A 228 12.34 17.04 7.01
N CYS A 229 11.16 17.05 6.36
CA CYS A 229 10.92 17.89 5.19
C CYS A 229 11.02 19.40 5.50
N MET A 230 10.60 19.82 6.70
CA MET A 230 10.61 21.23 7.12
C MET A 230 11.99 21.71 7.58
N THR A 231 12.79 20.82 8.15
CA THR A 231 14.03 21.18 8.86
C THR A 231 15.30 20.69 8.16
N GLN A 232 15.17 19.72 7.24
CA GLN A 232 16.25 18.95 6.64
C GLN A 232 17.12 18.21 7.69
N ARG A 233 16.63 18.05 8.92
CA ARG A 233 17.29 17.32 10.00
C ARG A 233 16.55 16.03 10.27
N HIS A 234 17.29 14.95 10.42
CA HIS A 234 16.68 13.70 10.87
C HIS A 234 16.07 13.88 12.27
N PRO A 235 14.89 13.30 12.52
CA PRO A 235 14.23 13.38 13.80
C PRO A 235 15.05 12.70 14.90
N ASP A 236 15.06 13.29 16.10
CA ASP A 236 15.66 12.66 17.28
C ASP A 236 14.94 11.37 17.66
N ALA A 237 15.71 10.37 18.13
CA ALA A 237 15.15 9.13 18.64
C ALA A 237 14.15 9.39 19.79
N VAL A 238 13.01 8.73 19.76
CA VAL A 238 11.91 8.94 20.72
C VAL A 238 12.37 8.69 22.18
N GLN A 239 13.27 7.75 22.41
CA GLN A 239 13.85 7.48 23.73
C GLN A 239 14.64 8.68 24.28
N SER A 240 15.43 9.33 23.42
CA SER A 240 16.18 10.55 23.78
C SER A 240 15.24 11.70 24.11
N ARG A 241 14.16 11.86 23.33
CA ARG A 241 13.11 12.87 23.58
C ARG A 241 12.42 12.64 24.92
N ILE A 242 11.98 11.41 25.19
CA ILE A 242 11.36 11.02 26.47
C ILE A 242 12.33 11.27 27.64
N MET A 243 13.61 10.92 27.48
CA MET A 243 14.63 11.12 28.50
C MET A 243 14.80 12.61 28.84
N ALA A 244 14.91 13.49 27.83
CA ALA A 244 15.00 14.94 28.05
C ALA A 244 13.77 15.48 28.79
N LEU A 245 12.57 15.13 28.31
CA LEU A 245 11.30 15.56 28.92
C LEU A 245 11.16 15.08 30.38
N SER A 246 11.59 13.85 30.68
CA SER A 246 11.56 13.29 32.05
C SER A 246 12.44 14.06 33.03
N LYS A 247 13.49 14.73 32.54
CA LYS A 247 14.38 15.59 33.33
C LYS A 247 13.89 17.03 33.44
N GLY A 248 12.77 17.37 32.79
CA GLY A 248 12.30 18.75 32.67
C GLY A 248 13.10 19.60 31.66
N GLU A 249 13.90 18.96 30.81
CA GLU A 249 14.60 19.61 29.70
C GLU A 249 13.63 19.82 28.52
N PRO A 250 13.86 20.83 27.65
CA PRO A 250 13.07 20.98 26.44
C PRO A 250 13.22 19.77 25.50
N ASP A 251 12.17 19.49 24.74
CA ASP A 251 12.23 18.47 23.69
C ASP A 251 13.31 18.85 22.65
N PRO A 252 14.29 17.98 22.36
CA PRO A 252 15.34 18.28 21.37
C PRO A 252 14.79 18.43 19.95
N MET A 253 13.61 17.84 19.67
CA MET A 253 12.98 17.87 18.35
C MET A 253 12.17 19.16 18.16
N ILE A 254 12.86 20.23 17.79
CA ILE A 254 12.27 21.58 17.67
C ILE A 254 11.81 21.87 16.24
N LEU A 255 10.52 22.16 16.07
CA LEU A 255 9.95 22.63 14.80
C LEU A 255 10.35 24.08 14.49
N PRO A 256 10.45 24.48 13.21
CA PRO A 256 10.74 25.87 12.84
C PRO A 256 9.70 26.83 13.42
N THR A 257 10.16 27.95 13.99
CA THR A 257 9.30 29.07 14.40
C THR A 257 9.20 30.10 13.28
N GLU A 258 8.10 30.87 13.24
CA GLU A 258 7.79 31.90 12.21
C GLU A 258 8.95 32.88 11.92
N SER A 259 9.86 33.07 12.88
CA SER A 259 11.02 33.97 12.81
C SER A 259 12.17 33.50 11.89
N THR A 260 12.11 32.30 11.30
CA THR A 260 13.24 31.67 10.57
C THR A 260 13.21 31.78 9.04
N GLY A 261 12.34 32.62 8.46
CA GLY A 261 12.40 33.01 7.05
C GLY A 261 11.68 32.08 6.06
N THR A 262 11.15 30.94 6.51
CA THR A 262 10.10 30.17 5.81
C THR A 262 8.93 30.06 6.77
N ALA A 263 7.84 30.79 6.49
CA ALA A 263 6.71 30.88 7.40
C ALA A 263 5.74 29.73 7.13
N TYR A 264 5.88 28.63 7.88
CA TYR A 264 4.81 27.66 8.03
C TYR A 264 3.79 28.19 9.03
N SER A 265 2.51 28.03 8.72
CA SER A 265 1.40 28.45 9.57
C SER A 265 1.41 27.78 10.94
N ALA A 266 0.89 28.49 11.94
CA ALA A 266 0.75 27.98 13.30
C ALA A 266 -0.10 26.71 13.33
N GLU A 267 -1.08 26.59 12.44
CA GLU A 267 -1.98 25.45 12.30
C GLU A 267 -1.24 24.19 11.85
N LEU A 268 -0.41 24.28 10.81
CA LEU A 268 0.41 23.15 10.34
C LEU A 268 1.39 22.73 11.43
N LEU A 269 2.06 23.69 12.07
CA LEU A 269 2.99 23.43 13.15
C LEU A 269 2.30 22.77 14.35
N GLN A 270 1.09 23.21 14.71
CA GLN A 270 0.30 22.62 15.78
C GLN A 270 -0.10 21.18 15.46
N ALA A 271 -0.54 20.91 14.22
CA ALA A 271 -0.91 19.56 13.78
C ALA A 271 0.30 18.61 13.85
N ILE A 272 1.44 19.02 13.30
CA ILE A 272 2.67 18.20 13.32
C ILE A 272 3.16 18.00 14.75
N ASN A 273 3.13 19.03 15.59
CA ASN A 273 3.52 18.91 17.01
C ASN A 273 2.60 17.95 17.78
N TRP A 274 1.29 17.94 17.46
CA TRP A 274 0.35 17.00 18.07
C TRP A 274 0.63 15.54 17.63
N MET A 275 0.93 15.33 16.35
CA MET A 275 1.35 14.04 15.81
C MET A 275 2.65 13.52 16.44
N LEU A 276 3.56 14.43 16.79
CA LEU A 276 4.88 14.13 17.36
C LEU A 276 4.91 13.95 18.88
N ARG A 277 3.75 13.94 19.56
CA ARG A 277 3.70 13.67 21.01
C ARG A 277 4.30 12.29 21.31
N PRO A 278 5.23 12.18 22.30
CA PRO A 278 5.85 10.89 22.62
C PRO A 278 4.86 9.84 23.12
N ASP A 279 3.90 10.22 23.97
CA ASP A 279 2.86 9.32 24.45
C ASP A 279 1.87 8.98 23.32
N TYR A 280 1.45 7.71 23.27
CA TYR A 280 0.47 7.22 22.31
C TYR A 280 -0.90 7.89 22.46
N ASN A 281 -1.36 8.10 23.68
CA ASN A 281 -2.71 8.60 23.94
C ASN A 281 -2.82 10.12 23.78
N ASP A 282 -1.69 10.83 23.83
CA ASP A 282 -1.62 12.27 23.59
C ASP A 282 -1.61 12.64 22.10
N ARG A 283 -1.52 11.64 21.20
CA ARG A 283 -1.55 11.80 19.74
C ARG A 283 -2.98 11.75 19.17
N PRO A 284 -3.19 12.26 17.95
CA PRO A 284 -4.44 12.03 17.23
C PRO A 284 -4.71 10.53 17.10
N GLN A 285 -5.95 10.10 17.28
CA GLN A 285 -6.33 8.69 17.18
C GLN A 285 -6.95 8.34 15.82
N SER A 286 -7.21 9.35 14.99
CA SER A 286 -7.75 9.17 13.64
C SER A 286 -7.27 10.28 12.68
N ALA A 287 -7.21 9.95 11.39
CA ALA A 287 -6.88 10.93 10.35
C ALA A 287 -7.89 12.10 10.32
N ALA A 288 -9.16 11.81 10.63
CA ALA A 288 -10.23 12.80 10.69
C ALA A 288 -9.98 13.92 11.72
N GLU A 289 -9.38 13.59 12.88
CA GLU A 289 -9.01 14.57 13.90
C GLU A 289 -7.99 15.60 13.39
N ILE A 290 -6.97 15.11 12.68
CA ILE A 290 -5.92 15.96 12.09
C ILE A 290 -6.50 16.84 10.98
N LEU A 291 -7.33 16.26 10.11
CA LEU A 291 -8.00 16.99 9.03
C LEU A 291 -8.97 18.06 9.56
N MET A 292 -9.62 17.82 10.70
CA MET A 292 -10.48 18.80 11.34
C MET A 292 -9.67 19.99 11.86
N LEU A 293 -8.53 19.75 12.51
CA LEU A 293 -7.61 20.81 12.96
C LEU A 293 -7.17 21.69 11.78
N LEU A 294 -6.80 21.09 10.64
CA LEU A 294 -6.38 21.83 9.45
C LEU A 294 -7.53 22.64 8.77
N LYS A 295 -8.79 22.23 8.96
CA LYS A 295 -9.97 22.90 8.35
C LYS A 295 -10.56 24.03 9.20
N SER A 296 -10.47 23.91 10.53
CA SER A 296 -11.22 24.75 11.47
C SER A 296 -10.86 26.24 11.36
N THR A 297 -9.62 26.56 10.99
CA THR A 297 -9.12 27.94 10.99
C THR A 297 -9.30 28.67 9.65
N HIS A 298 -9.54 27.95 8.55
CA HIS A 298 -9.87 28.56 7.27
C HIS A 298 -11.27 29.22 7.24
N THR A 299 -12.16 28.82 8.15
CA THR A 299 -13.52 29.36 8.24
C THR A 299 -13.59 30.63 9.09
N GLU A 300 -12.74 30.76 10.11
CA GLU A 300 -12.71 31.93 11.00
C GLU A 300 -11.97 33.13 10.40
N SER A 301 -10.97 32.91 9.53
CA SER A 301 -10.25 34.01 8.86
C SER A 301 -11.09 34.79 7.81
N GLN A 302 -12.32 34.34 7.51
CA GLN A 302 -13.25 35.05 6.62
C GLN A 302 -14.47 35.65 7.33
N ALA A 303 -14.58 35.54 8.66
CA ALA A 303 -15.74 36.01 9.42
C ALA A 303 -15.41 37.22 10.30
N ASN A 304 -15.15 38.37 9.68
CA ASN A 304 -15.24 39.66 10.38
C ASN A 304 -15.65 40.79 9.41
N PRO A 305 -16.93 41.21 9.35
CA PRO A 305 -17.33 42.40 8.62
C PRO A 305 -17.47 43.60 9.58
N ALA A 306 -16.58 44.58 9.46
CA ALA A 306 -16.85 45.93 9.95
C ALA A 306 -17.52 46.75 8.83
N THR A 307 -18.72 47.21 9.11
CA THR A 307 -19.58 48.07 8.29
C THR A 307 -18.90 49.39 7.91
N THR A 308 -18.90 49.79 6.62
CA THR A 308 -19.31 51.13 6.12
C THR A 308 -19.23 51.21 4.57
N GLU A 309 -20.36 51.60 4.00
CA GLU A 309 -20.66 52.22 2.69
C GLU A 309 -20.55 51.47 1.35
N GLN A 310 -21.71 51.50 0.67
CA GLN A 310 -21.99 51.01 -0.66
C GLN A 310 -21.27 51.83 -1.75
N LYS A 311 -20.65 51.13 -2.70
CA LYS A 311 -20.62 51.57 -4.10
C LYS A 311 -20.66 50.37 -5.03
N THR A 312 -21.67 50.38 -5.89
CA THR A 312 -22.01 49.40 -6.93
C THR A 312 -20.91 49.25 -7.98
N VAL A 313 -20.43 48.02 -8.24
CA VAL A 313 -20.06 47.52 -9.59
C VAL A 313 -20.22 45.99 -9.60
N ASP A 314 -20.84 45.53 -10.66
CA ASP A 314 -21.07 44.18 -11.16
C ASP A 314 -19.79 43.34 -11.26
N ASP A 315 -19.77 42.09 -10.76
CA ASP A 315 -19.20 40.91 -11.46
C ASP A 315 -19.20 39.60 -10.63
N THR A 316 -19.82 38.58 -11.23
CA THR A 316 -19.48 37.14 -11.27
C THR A 316 -18.93 36.41 -10.02
N ARG A 317 -19.81 35.66 -9.34
CA ARG A 317 -19.46 34.53 -8.46
C ARG A 317 -19.48 33.21 -9.24
N SER A 318 -18.30 32.74 -9.64
CA SER A 318 -18.05 31.36 -10.07
C SER A 318 -17.45 30.54 -8.91
N SER A 319 -17.93 29.32 -8.82
CA SER A 319 -17.78 28.31 -7.76
C SER A 319 -16.35 27.93 -7.41
N ALA A 320 -16.15 27.66 -6.11
CA ALA A 320 -14.91 27.31 -5.43
C ALA A 320 -14.34 25.92 -5.78
N VAL A 321 -13.99 25.69 -7.05
CA VAL A 321 -13.19 24.51 -7.48
C VAL A 321 -12.06 24.90 -8.45
N ALA A 322 -12.06 26.11 -9.03
CA ALA A 322 -11.09 26.51 -10.05
C ALA A 322 -9.80 27.21 -9.54
N ARG A 323 -9.54 27.27 -8.22
CA ARG A 323 -8.34 27.95 -7.66
C ARG A 323 -7.17 27.02 -7.27
N ARG A 324 -7.19 25.74 -7.65
CA ARG A 324 -6.16 24.76 -7.26
C ARG A 324 -4.97 24.61 -8.22
N PHE A 325 -4.79 25.47 -9.22
CA PHE A 325 -3.76 25.30 -10.26
C PHE A 325 -2.48 26.15 -10.12
N ILE A 326 -2.26 26.85 -9.01
CA ILE A 326 -1.09 27.77 -8.89
C ILE A 326 0.12 27.13 -8.17
N GLY A 327 -0.02 25.97 -7.51
CA GLY A 327 1.11 25.29 -6.83
C GLY A 327 1.85 24.23 -7.68
N MET A 328 1.23 23.68 -8.73
CA MET A 328 1.74 22.50 -9.44
C MET A 328 3.03 22.78 -10.26
N GLY A 329 3.24 24.02 -10.69
CA GLY A 329 4.36 24.40 -11.55
C GLY A 329 5.74 24.33 -10.86
N LEU A 330 5.79 24.51 -9.53
CA LEU A 330 7.05 24.50 -8.77
C LEU A 330 7.53 23.07 -8.47
N MET A 331 6.64 22.14 -8.12
CA MET A 331 6.98 20.72 -7.91
C MET A 331 7.41 20.03 -9.21
N ILE A 332 6.69 20.26 -10.31
CA ILE A 332 7.11 19.78 -11.64
C ILE A 332 8.47 20.39 -12.00
N GLY A 333 8.69 21.67 -11.67
CA GLY A 333 9.96 22.36 -11.87
C GLY A 333 11.11 21.78 -11.05
N MET A 334 10.92 21.48 -9.76
CA MET A 334 11.94 20.87 -8.89
C MET A 334 12.26 19.43 -9.32
N ILE A 335 11.24 18.62 -9.60
CA ILE A 335 11.43 17.25 -10.09
C ILE A 335 12.17 17.27 -11.44
N ALA A 336 11.78 18.17 -12.36
CA ALA A 336 12.46 18.32 -13.65
C ALA A 336 13.90 18.85 -13.50
N ALA A 337 14.16 19.77 -12.57
CA ALA A 337 15.50 20.29 -12.30
C ALA A 337 16.42 19.25 -11.66
N ILE A 338 15.92 18.46 -10.71
CA ILE A 338 16.66 17.36 -10.08
C ILE A 338 16.90 16.24 -11.10
N ALA A 339 15.88 15.86 -11.88
CA ALA A 339 16.03 14.88 -12.94
C ALA A 339 17.04 15.35 -14.01
N ALA A 340 17.05 16.63 -14.39
CA ALA A 340 18.05 17.19 -15.29
C ALA A 340 19.45 17.19 -14.67
N GLY A 341 19.59 17.57 -13.39
CA GLY A 341 20.87 17.53 -12.67
C GLY A 341 21.46 16.11 -12.60
N LEU A 342 20.62 15.11 -12.33
CA LEU A 342 21.00 13.70 -12.31
C LEU A 342 21.38 13.19 -13.71
N TRP A 343 20.61 13.55 -14.75
CA TRP A 343 20.89 13.15 -16.15
C TRP A 343 22.18 13.78 -16.70
N PHE A 344 22.51 15.02 -16.31
CA PHE A 344 23.78 15.65 -16.69
C PHE A 344 24.99 15.16 -15.88
N SER A 345 24.77 14.53 -14.72
CA SER A 345 25.83 13.94 -13.89
C SER A 345 26.18 12.49 -14.27
N GLU A 346 25.44 11.88 -15.20
CA GLU A 346 25.59 10.47 -15.56
C GLU A 346 26.73 10.26 -16.59
N LYS A 347 27.96 10.48 -16.12
CA LYS A 347 29.18 10.02 -16.79
C LYS A 347 30.27 9.64 -15.79
N ALA A 348 29.93 8.79 -14.83
CA ALA A 348 30.86 7.90 -14.12
C ALA A 348 30.02 6.85 -13.38
N SER A 349 30.00 5.62 -13.88
CA SER A 349 29.52 4.46 -13.13
C SER A 349 30.61 4.02 -12.16
N GLU A 350 30.49 4.42 -10.89
CA GLU A 350 31.23 3.81 -9.78
C GLU A 350 30.30 2.90 -8.96
N PRO A 351 30.82 1.83 -8.34
CA PRO A 351 30.04 0.94 -7.50
C PRO A 351 29.60 1.69 -6.24
N PHE A 352 28.30 1.65 -5.93
CA PHE A 352 27.74 2.19 -4.69
C PHE A 352 28.26 1.39 -3.49
N ASP A 353 29.03 2.05 -2.63
CA ASP A 353 29.39 1.59 -1.28
C ASP A 353 28.46 2.31 -0.29
N ASP A 354 27.40 1.62 0.14
CA ASP A 354 26.47 2.13 1.15
C ASP A 354 26.98 1.74 2.53
N GLN A 355 27.97 2.48 3.04
CA GLN A 355 28.23 2.56 4.47
C GLN A 355 27.37 3.65 5.09
N SER A 356 26.08 3.39 5.22
CA SER A 356 25.23 4.16 6.12
C SER A 356 24.16 3.32 6.79
N ASP A 357 24.56 2.18 7.37
CA ASP A 357 23.81 1.51 8.45
C ASP A 357 24.76 0.67 9.33
N THR A 358 25.69 1.33 10.02
CA THR A 358 26.31 0.81 11.26
C THR A 358 26.85 1.98 12.05
N ILE A 359 26.17 2.38 13.14
CA ILE A 359 26.82 3.21 14.15
C ILE A 359 27.93 2.35 14.77
N ALA A 360 29.18 2.75 14.55
CA ALA A 360 30.33 2.18 15.22
C ALA A 360 30.18 2.39 16.74
N ILE A 361 29.90 1.31 17.46
CA ILE A 361 30.04 1.28 18.93
C ILE A 361 31.53 1.37 19.24
N GLN A 362 31.96 2.51 19.78
CA GLN A 362 33.27 2.59 20.45
C GLN A 362 33.23 1.66 21.67
N PRO A 363 34.20 0.74 21.84
CA PRO A 363 34.31 -0.02 23.08
C PRO A 363 34.68 0.94 24.24
N PRO A 364 34.19 0.69 25.47
CA PRO A 364 34.48 1.56 26.59
C PRO A 364 35.99 1.57 26.87
N ALA A 365 36.52 2.77 27.09
CA ALA A 365 37.91 3.03 27.43
C ALA A 365 38.36 2.15 28.62
N THR A 366 39.32 1.28 28.36
CA THR A 366 40.08 0.59 29.39
C THR A 366 40.97 1.60 30.11
N HIS A 367 40.68 1.86 31.37
CA HIS A 367 41.62 2.50 32.29
C HIS A 367 42.88 1.63 32.41
N HIS A 368 44.01 2.15 31.93
CA HIS A 368 45.33 1.71 32.39
C HIS A 368 45.51 2.16 33.84
N ASN A 369 45.76 1.21 34.73
CA ASN A 369 46.46 1.46 35.97
C ASN A 369 47.56 0.41 36.14
N ASP A 370 48.71 0.93 36.56
CA ASP A 370 50.01 0.28 36.62
C ASP A 370 50.09 -0.97 37.51
N GLN A 371 51.06 -1.80 37.14
CA GLN A 371 51.50 -3.03 37.80
C GLN A 371 51.95 -2.81 39.25
N THR A 372 51.60 -3.73 40.16
CA THR A 372 52.55 -4.27 41.15
C THR A 372 52.14 -5.67 41.67
N SER A 373 52.95 -6.67 41.32
CA SER A 373 53.51 -7.81 42.10
C SER A 373 52.65 -8.60 43.12
N LEU A 374 52.50 -9.92 42.87
CA LEU A 374 52.92 -11.10 43.68
C LEU A 374 51.94 -12.29 43.54
N ALA A 375 52.50 -13.47 43.29
CA ALA A 375 51.86 -14.80 43.22
C ALA A 375 51.87 -15.51 44.60
N PRO A 376 51.55 -16.82 44.73
CA PRO A 376 50.40 -17.64 44.27
C PRO A 376 49.74 -18.44 45.43
N GLU A 377 48.54 -19.00 45.24
CA GLU A 377 47.97 -20.18 45.95
C GLU A 377 46.58 -20.45 45.31
N GLY A 378 46.25 -21.59 44.69
CA GLY A 378 45.94 -22.89 45.31
C GLY A 378 44.46 -23.24 45.01
N PRO A 379 44.07 -24.45 44.57
CA PRO A 379 42.73 -24.73 44.03
C PRO A 379 41.80 -25.39 45.06
N GLU A 380 40.51 -25.08 45.04
CA GLU A 380 39.48 -25.91 45.72
C GLU A 380 38.20 -26.07 44.89
N ASP A 381 37.86 -27.34 44.70
CA ASP A 381 36.56 -27.90 44.32
C ASP A 381 35.45 -27.50 45.31
N GLN A 382 34.20 -27.38 44.82
CA GLN A 382 33.06 -28.09 45.43
C GLN A 382 31.76 -27.99 44.60
N THR A 383 31.36 -29.16 44.09
CA THR A 383 29.98 -29.60 43.79
C THR A 383 29.04 -29.47 45.00
N VAL A 384 27.79 -29.03 44.80
CA VAL A 384 26.57 -29.61 45.42
C VAL A 384 25.35 -29.42 44.51
N ALA A 385 24.55 -30.48 44.40
CA ALA A 385 23.31 -30.63 43.65
C ALA A 385 22.05 -30.67 44.58
N LEU A 386 20.88 -30.77 43.93
CA LEU A 386 19.54 -31.21 44.40
C LEU A 386 18.50 -30.18 44.89
N ALA A 387 17.38 -30.11 44.16
CA ALA A 387 16.04 -30.64 44.52
C ALA A 387 15.05 -30.23 43.40
N ARG A 388 14.45 -31.08 42.55
CA ARG A 388 13.49 -32.20 42.73
C ARG A 388 12.21 -31.81 43.49
N ASN A 389 11.10 -31.67 42.76
CA ASN A 389 9.74 -32.04 43.20
C ASN A 389 8.86 -32.42 41.99
N GLN A 390 8.58 -33.72 41.90
CA GLN A 390 7.33 -34.31 41.37
C GLN A 390 6.33 -34.29 42.55
N ALA A 391 5.01 -34.47 42.50
CA ALA A 391 4.02 -34.93 41.53
C ALA A 391 2.65 -34.45 42.04
N SER A 392 1.61 -34.44 41.20
CA SER A 392 0.26 -34.97 41.53
C SER A 392 -0.68 -34.88 40.32
N GLN A 393 -1.13 -36.04 39.87
CA GLN A 393 -2.30 -36.35 39.04
C GLN A 393 -2.94 -37.59 39.70
N PRO A 394 -4.14 -38.10 39.31
CA PRO A 394 -5.21 -37.53 38.49
C PRO A 394 -6.62 -37.80 39.09
N GLU A 395 -7.68 -37.31 38.45
CA GLU A 395 -9.00 -37.93 38.57
C GLU A 395 -9.74 -37.97 37.23
N ASN A 396 -10.64 -38.94 37.15
CA ASN A 396 -11.01 -39.73 35.99
C ASN A 396 -12.50 -39.55 35.69
N ARG A 397 -12.92 -39.33 34.43
CA ARG A 397 -14.29 -39.70 33.99
C ARG A 397 -14.47 -39.79 32.46
N GLN A 398 -14.38 -41.03 31.98
CA GLN A 398 -15.27 -41.76 31.05
C GLN A 398 -16.02 -41.06 29.90
N ILE A 399 -15.83 -41.66 28.72
CA ILE A 399 -16.61 -41.60 27.47
C ILE A 399 -17.90 -42.44 27.61
N PRO A 400 -18.97 -42.17 26.83
CA PRO A 400 -19.37 -43.17 25.83
C PRO A 400 -19.81 -42.60 24.46
N THR A 401 -19.31 -43.25 23.41
CA THR A 401 -19.79 -43.28 22.02
C THR A 401 -21.17 -43.92 21.89
N GLN A 402 -22.08 -43.37 21.07
CA GLN A 402 -23.04 -44.15 20.26
C GLN A 402 -23.42 -43.41 18.96
N THR A 403 -23.22 -44.09 17.82
CA THR A 403 -24.00 -43.98 16.57
C THR A 403 -24.76 -45.31 16.44
N PRO A 404 -25.95 -45.39 15.80
CA PRO A 404 -25.97 -45.69 14.35
C PRO A 404 -27.16 -45.14 13.53
N SER A 405 -26.88 -44.88 12.25
CA SER A 405 -27.61 -45.21 10.99
C SER A 405 -29.15 -45.37 10.92
N SER A 406 -29.78 -44.69 9.94
CA SER A 406 -30.70 -45.20 8.88
C SER A 406 -31.33 -44.00 8.14
N ALA A 407 -31.04 -43.65 6.88
CA ALA A 407 -31.50 -44.25 5.61
C ALA A 407 -33.03 -44.47 5.50
N ALA A 408 -33.70 -43.72 4.60
CA ALA A 408 -34.45 -44.22 3.42
C ALA A 408 -35.62 -43.31 2.95
N ASN A 409 -35.52 -42.91 1.67
CA ASN A 409 -36.52 -42.94 0.58
C ASN A 409 -37.84 -42.12 0.59
N ARG A 410 -37.97 -41.24 -0.42
CA ARG A 410 -38.88 -41.39 -1.61
C ARG A 410 -38.69 -40.20 -2.56
N SER A 411 -38.14 -40.38 -3.77
CA SER A 411 -38.81 -40.75 -5.05
C SER A 411 -39.74 -39.66 -5.62
N VAL A 412 -39.30 -38.94 -6.65
CA VAL A 412 -39.58 -39.15 -8.11
C VAL A 412 -40.90 -38.51 -8.54
N ASN A 413 -40.82 -37.55 -9.47
CA ASN A 413 -41.59 -37.67 -10.70
C ASN A 413 -40.91 -36.98 -11.89
N LYS A 414 -40.95 -37.68 -13.02
CA LYS A 414 -40.37 -37.37 -14.33
C LYS A 414 -41.51 -36.96 -15.26
N GLY A 415 -41.28 -36.04 -16.18
CA GLY A 415 -42.20 -35.71 -17.26
C GLY A 415 -41.47 -35.05 -18.42
N GLU A 416 -41.25 -35.82 -19.49
CA GLU A 416 -40.72 -35.43 -20.79
C GLU A 416 -41.79 -34.69 -21.61
N LEU A 417 -41.38 -33.80 -22.53
CA LEU A 417 -41.63 -33.95 -23.99
C LEU A 417 -41.04 -32.80 -24.84
N GLN A 418 -40.68 -33.23 -26.05
CA GLN A 418 -39.92 -32.70 -27.18
C GLN A 418 -40.42 -31.45 -27.95
N ASP A 419 -39.45 -30.92 -28.72
CA ASP A 419 -39.49 -30.34 -30.09
C ASP A 419 -40.27 -29.06 -30.42
N ASN A 420 -39.53 -28.02 -30.86
CA ASN A 420 -39.54 -27.59 -32.26
C ASN A 420 -38.47 -26.53 -32.59
N ALA A 421 -37.96 -26.63 -33.82
CA ALA A 421 -36.93 -25.79 -34.41
C ALA A 421 -37.49 -24.59 -35.20
N ALA A 422 -36.60 -23.60 -35.36
CA ALA A 422 -36.44 -22.67 -36.48
C ALA A 422 -37.31 -21.41 -36.64
N THR A 423 -36.59 -20.35 -37.07
CA THR A 423 -37.00 -19.10 -37.73
C THR A 423 -37.68 -17.98 -36.92
N ALA A 424 -36.94 -16.91 -36.62
CA ALA A 424 -37.15 -15.59 -37.23
C ALA A 424 -36.17 -14.54 -36.67
N SER A 425 -35.50 -13.86 -37.60
CA SER A 425 -34.66 -12.69 -37.39
C SER A 425 -35.47 -11.43 -37.02
N LYS A 426 -34.75 -10.48 -36.42
CA LYS A 426 -35.01 -9.03 -36.31
C LYS A 426 -35.88 -8.57 -35.14
N SER A 427 -35.41 -7.44 -34.60
CA SER A 427 -36.00 -6.55 -33.58
C SER A 427 -35.89 -7.03 -32.13
N ASN A 428 -34.82 -6.61 -31.45
CA ASN A 428 -34.93 -6.20 -30.05
C ASN A 428 -33.78 -5.26 -29.64
N ALA A 429 -33.72 -4.10 -30.31
CA ALA A 429 -32.85 -2.98 -29.91
C ALA A 429 -33.56 -1.99 -28.96
N GLY A 430 -34.84 -2.23 -28.63
CA GLY A 430 -35.68 -1.27 -27.88
C GLY A 430 -35.94 -1.62 -26.42
N GLN A 431 -35.50 -2.79 -25.92
CA GLN A 431 -35.83 -3.25 -24.56
C GLN A 431 -34.65 -3.23 -23.57
N GLN A 432 -33.42 -2.98 -24.03
CA GLN A 432 -32.22 -2.89 -23.16
C GLN A 432 -31.94 -1.49 -22.60
N GLN A 433 -32.70 -0.47 -23.02
CA GLN A 433 -32.53 0.92 -22.58
C GLN A 433 -33.33 1.28 -21.32
N MET A 434 -34.15 0.36 -20.80
CA MET A 434 -35.06 0.63 -19.66
C MET A 434 -34.44 0.30 -18.29
N ALA A 435 -33.34 -0.48 -18.22
CA ALA A 435 -32.75 -0.88 -16.95
C ALA A 435 -31.81 0.19 -16.34
N VAL A 436 -31.28 1.10 -17.16
CA VAL A 436 -30.32 2.13 -16.71
C VAL A 436 -31.02 3.42 -16.25
N LYS A 437 -32.33 3.55 -16.49
CA LYS A 437 -33.06 4.81 -16.35
C LYS A 437 -33.77 5.03 -14.99
N SER A 438 -33.56 4.16 -14.00
CA SER A 438 -34.33 4.17 -12.74
C SER A 438 -33.60 4.74 -11.52
N LEU A 439 -32.39 5.26 -11.66
CA LEU A 439 -31.73 5.97 -10.57
C LEU A 439 -31.32 7.34 -11.08
N ILE A 440 -31.75 8.37 -10.35
CA ILE A 440 -31.54 9.81 -10.58
C ILE A 440 -32.66 10.44 -11.43
N SER A 441 -33.66 10.96 -10.72
CA SER A 441 -34.54 12.01 -11.23
C SER A 441 -34.55 13.18 -10.26
N GLN A 442 -34.66 14.38 -10.84
CA GLN A 442 -34.73 15.74 -10.29
C GLN A 442 -33.33 16.40 -10.18
N SER A 443 -32.98 17.38 -11.00
CA SER A 443 -33.77 18.53 -11.48
C SER A 443 -33.27 19.04 -12.85
N ALA A 444 -34.21 19.33 -13.75
CA ALA A 444 -33.99 20.08 -14.98
C ALA A 444 -34.30 21.57 -14.75
N ASP A 445 -33.43 22.48 -15.19
CA ASP A 445 -33.71 23.45 -16.27
C ASP A 445 -32.54 24.43 -16.52
N GLN A 446 -32.24 24.60 -17.83
CA GLN A 446 -31.62 25.74 -18.54
C GLN A 446 -30.15 26.11 -18.21
N ASP A 447 -29.25 26.46 -19.14
CA ASP A 447 -29.39 27.15 -20.42
C ASP A 447 -28.15 26.89 -21.33
N LEU A 448 -28.32 27.07 -22.64
CA LEU A 448 -27.32 26.88 -23.69
C LEU A 448 -26.37 28.09 -23.78
N SER A 449 -25.06 27.91 -23.56
CA SER A 449 -23.98 28.35 -24.46
C SER A 449 -22.57 28.19 -23.87
N ALA A 450 -21.63 27.75 -24.73
CA ALA A 450 -20.17 27.73 -24.60
C ALA A 450 -19.49 26.57 -23.83
N LYS A 451 -19.36 25.38 -24.48
CA LYS A 451 -18.41 24.31 -24.08
C LYS A 451 -17.50 23.86 -25.24
N PRO A 452 -16.31 24.45 -25.41
CA PRO A 452 -15.28 23.85 -26.28
C PRO A 452 -14.31 22.92 -25.52
N ARG A 453 -14.14 23.08 -24.19
CA ARG A 453 -13.07 22.38 -23.44
C ARG A 453 -13.42 20.98 -22.93
N ASP A 454 -14.70 20.69 -22.70
CA ASP A 454 -15.14 19.37 -22.21
C ASP A 454 -15.19 18.34 -23.34
N GLU A 455 -15.55 18.76 -24.57
CA GLU A 455 -15.61 17.86 -25.74
C GLU A 455 -14.24 17.31 -26.15
N ASP A 456 -13.18 18.12 -26.09
CA ASP A 456 -11.83 17.69 -26.45
C ASP A 456 -11.31 16.64 -25.45
N THR A 457 -11.64 16.81 -24.16
CA THR A 457 -11.29 15.86 -23.10
C THR A 457 -12.05 14.55 -23.25
N ILE A 458 -13.36 14.62 -23.56
CA ILE A 458 -14.19 13.43 -23.86
C ILE A 458 -13.60 12.68 -25.06
N LYS A 459 -13.28 13.37 -26.17
CA LYS A 459 -12.67 12.77 -27.36
C LYS A 459 -11.34 12.09 -27.05
N MET A 460 -10.49 12.73 -26.24
CA MET A 460 -9.21 12.17 -25.81
C MET A 460 -9.38 10.86 -25.04
N HIS A 461 -10.28 10.84 -24.04
CA HIS A 461 -10.53 9.62 -23.26
C HIS A 461 -11.19 8.52 -24.08
N LEU A 462 -12.14 8.84 -24.96
CA LEU A 462 -12.73 7.85 -25.87
C LEU A 462 -11.68 7.24 -26.80
N ALA A 463 -10.77 8.04 -27.36
CA ALA A 463 -9.68 7.53 -28.18
C ALA A 463 -8.72 6.62 -27.39
N ALA A 464 -8.41 6.98 -26.13
CA ALA A 464 -7.61 6.14 -25.24
C ALA A 464 -8.33 4.82 -24.89
N ALA A 465 -9.65 4.87 -24.65
CA ALA A 465 -10.48 3.69 -24.41
C ALA A 465 -10.45 2.74 -25.62
N GLU A 466 -10.61 3.24 -26.84
CA GLU A 466 -10.53 2.43 -28.05
C GLU A 466 -9.13 1.82 -28.27
N LYS A 467 -8.07 2.55 -27.93
CA LYS A 467 -6.70 2.03 -27.97
C LYS A 467 -6.53 0.88 -26.97
N ALA A 468 -7.05 1.02 -25.75
CA ALA A 468 -7.03 -0.02 -24.73
C ALA A 468 -7.87 -1.24 -25.12
N MET A 469 -9.05 -1.04 -25.72
CA MET A 469 -9.90 -2.11 -26.26
C MET A 469 -9.16 -2.94 -27.31
N LYS A 470 -8.49 -2.28 -28.27
CA LYS A 470 -7.69 -2.96 -29.32
C LYS A 470 -6.51 -3.73 -28.74
N ALA A 471 -5.94 -3.25 -27.64
CA ALA A 471 -4.85 -3.92 -26.93
C ALA A 471 -5.34 -5.04 -25.97
N MET A 472 -6.64 -5.35 -25.94
CA MET A 472 -7.27 -6.28 -24.99
C MET A 472 -7.07 -5.92 -23.51
N ARG A 473 -6.82 -4.63 -23.22
CA ARG A 473 -6.70 -4.08 -21.87
C ARG A 473 -8.07 -3.61 -21.39
N PHE A 474 -8.97 -4.55 -21.10
CA PHE A 474 -10.37 -4.23 -20.80
C PHE A 474 -10.56 -3.63 -19.41
N THR A 475 -10.14 -4.35 -18.36
CA THR A 475 -10.13 -3.87 -16.95
C THR A 475 -8.75 -3.95 -16.30
N THR A 476 -7.75 -4.44 -17.03
CA THR A 476 -6.35 -4.57 -16.57
C THR A 476 -5.39 -4.08 -17.65
N PRO A 477 -4.26 -3.44 -17.31
CA PRO A 477 -3.79 -3.04 -15.97
C PRO A 477 -4.64 -1.92 -15.37
N ARG A 478 -4.58 -1.74 -14.04
CA ARG A 478 -5.57 -0.95 -13.28
C ARG A 478 -5.61 0.55 -13.66
N ARG A 479 -4.46 1.14 -14.01
CA ARG A 479 -4.33 2.57 -14.37
C ARG A 479 -4.51 2.87 -15.86
N ASP A 480 -4.34 1.87 -16.73
CA ASP A 480 -4.45 2.02 -18.18
C ASP A 480 -5.30 0.88 -18.75
N ASN A 481 -6.62 1.05 -18.76
CA ASN A 481 -7.57 0.11 -19.35
C ASN A 481 -8.81 0.82 -19.91
N ALA A 482 -9.53 0.12 -20.78
CA ALA A 482 -10.70 0.65 -21.47
C ALA A 482 -11.81 1.07 -20.50
N TYR A 483 -12.08 0.25 -19.47
CA TYR A 483 -13.10 0.54 -18.47
C TYR A 483 -12.85 1.88 -17.79
N LYS A 484 -11.61 2.14 -17.36
CA LYS A 484 -11.22 3.37 -16.68
C LYS A 484 -11.44 4.59 -17.56
N TYR A 485 -11.06 4.52 -18.84
CA TYR A 485 -11.26 5.63 -19.75
C TYR A 485 -12.74 5.91 -20.05
N TYR A 486 -13.57 4.87 -20.18
CA TYR A 486 -15.03 5.07 -20.29
C TYR A 486 -15.62 5.67 -19.01
N GLN A 487 -15.17 5.26 -17.83
CA GLN A 487 -15.59 5.90 -16.57
C GLN A 487 -15.19 7.39 -16.51
N MET A 488 -14.00 7.76 -17.00
CA MET A 488 -13.58 9.17 -17.09
C MET A 488 -14.50 9.98 -18.01
N VAL A 489 -14.95 9.40 -19.13
CA VAL A 489 -15.94 10.04 -20.01
C VAL A 489 -17.28 10.20 -19.30
N LEU A 490 -17.78 9.15 -18.64
CA LEU A 490 -19.07 9.18 -17.93
C LEU A 490 -19.07 10.10 -16.70
N ALA A 491 -17.90 10.38 -16.12
CA ALA A 491 -17.77 11.39 -15.07
C ALA A 491 -17.99 12.82 -15.61
N ILE A 492 -17.71 13.06 -16.88
CA ILE A 492 -17.90 14.37 -17.55
C ILE A 492 -19.30 14.45 -18.19
N ASP A 493 -19.71 13.38 -18.86
CA ASP A 493 -20.98 13.24 -19.56
C ASP A 493 -21.61 11.88 -19.20
N PRO A 494 -22.42 11.81 -18.12
CA PRO A 494 -23.02 10.56 -17.63
C PRO A 494 -23.90 9.83 -18.65
N ASP A 495 -24.46 10.56 -19.61
CA ASP A 495 -25.33 10.02 -20.67
C ASP A 495 -24.56 9.74 -21.97
N ASN A 496 -23.22 9.79 -21.94
CA ASN A 496 -22.40 9.59 -23.13
C ASN A 496 -22.61 8.20 -23.75
N VAL A 497 -23.27 8.18 -24.91
CA VAL A 497 -23.69 6.95 -25.57
C VAL A 497 -22.50 6.08 -25.99
N GLU A 498 -21.39 6.69 -26.41
CA GLU A 498 -20.18 5.95 -26.81
C GLU A 498 -19.53 5.25 -25.64
N ALA A 499 -19.43 5.91 -24.48
CA ALA A 499 -18.86 5.32 -23.29
C ALA A 499 -19.74 4.21 -22.70
N LEU A 500 -21.06 4.42 -22.61
CA LEU A 500 -22.00 3.37 -22.19
C LEU A 500 -21.96 2.15 -23.12
N SER A 501 -21.92 2.39 -24.45
CA SER A 501 -21.77 1.31 -25.43
C SER A 501 -20.38 0.64 -25.34
N GLY A 502 -19.36 1.39 -24.94
CA GLY A 502 -18.01 0.90 -24.63
C GLY A 502 -18.01 -0.10 -23.47
N LEU A 503 -18.69 0.23 -22.37
CA LEU A 503 -18.86 -0.69 -21.24
C LEU A 503 -19.53 -2.01 -21.67
N GLN A 504 -20.58 -1.93 -22.47
CA GLN A 504 -21.24 -3.12 -23.00
C GLN A 504 -20.31 -3.96 -23.90
N ARG A 505 -19.48 -3.31 -24.73
CA ARG A 505 -18.48 -4.01 -25.55
C ARG A 505 -17.43 -4.72 -24.71
N ILE A 506 -17.05 -4.18 -23.55
CA ILE A 506 -16.16 -4.87 -22.61
C ILE A 506 -16.81 -6.18 -22.12
N ILE A 507 -18.10 -6.15 -21.76
CA ILE A 507 -18.85 -7.35 -21.38
C ILE A 507 -18.86 -8.38 -22.51
N ASP A 508 -19.09 -7.93 -23.75
CA ASP A 508 -19.12 -8.81 -24.92
C ASP A 508 -17.76 -9.49 -25.17
N GLN A 509 -16.66 -8.77 -24.98
CA GLN A 509 -15.31 -9.33 -25.09
C GLN A 509 -15.02 -10.36 -23.98
N TYR A 510 -15.41 -10.07 -22.73
CA TYR A 510 -15.26 -11.04 -21.66
C TYR A 510 -16.11 -12.29 -21.87
N ALA A 511 -17.34 -12.16 -22.36
CA ALA A 511 -18.18 -13.30 -22.69
C ALA A 511 -17.50 -14.23 -23.71
N GLN A 512 -16.88 -13.68 -24.75
CA GLN A 512 -16.11 -14.46 -25.73
C GLN A 512 -14.90 -15.18 -25.10
N LEU A 513 -14.18 -14.51 -24.20
CA LEU A 513 -13.05 -15.11 -23.49
C LEU A 513 -13.49 -16.24 -22.54
N ILE A 514 -14.64 -16.07 -21.87
CA ILE A 514 -15.23 -17.07 -20.99
C ILE A 514 -15.64 -18.30 -21.79
N ASP A 515 -16.33 -18.11 -22.92
CA ASP A 515 -16.74 -19.22 -23.79
C ASP A 515 -15.55 -20.01 -24.30
N LYS A 516 -14.50 -19.31 -24.74
CA LYS A 516 -13.25 -19.95 -25.17
C LYS A 516 -12.59 -20.74 -24.04
N ALA A 517 -12.45 -20.14 -22.85
CA ALA A 517 -11.88 -20.80 -21.69
C ALA A 517 -12.69 -22.05 -21.29
N ARG A 518 -14.02 -21.98 -21.39
CA ARG A 518 -14.92 -23.12 -21.14
C ARG A 518 -14.74 -24.24 -22.15
N ILE A 519 -14.68 -23.93 -23.44
CA ILE A 519 -14.44 -24.93 -24.50
C ILE A 519 -13.09 -25.61 -24.29
N ASP A 520 -12.08 -24.86 -23.85
CA ASP A 520 -10.74 -25.37 -23.56
C ASP A 520 -10.64 -26.10 -22.20
N GLY A 521 -11.75 -26.24 -21.45
CA GLY A 521 -11.77 -26.89 -20.12
C GLY A 521 -11.12 -26.09 -18.98
N ARG A 522 -10.77 -24.82 -19.20
CA ARG A 522 -10.10 -23.92 -18.23
C ARG A 522 -11.12 -23.18 -17.37
N LEU A 523 -11.87 -23.91 -16.55
CA LEU A 523 -13.00 -23.38 -15.77
C LEU A 523 -12.61 -22.31 -14.74
N GLU A 524 -11.44 -22.40 -14.12
CA GLU A 524 -10.95 -21.37 -13.17
C GLU A 524 -10.68 -20.04 -13.89
N GLN A 525 -10.07 -20.10 -15.09
CA GLN A 525 -9.84 -18.92 -15.91
C GLN A 525 -11.14 -18.30 -16.42
N ALA A 526 -12.13 -19.12 -16.76
CA ALA A 526 -13.48 -18.66 -17.10
C ALA A 526 -14.13 -17.94 -15.91
N GLY A 527 -13.96 -18.44 -14.69
CA GLY A 527 -14.43 -17.78 -13.46
C GLY A 527 -13.78 -16.41 -13.23
N LEU A 528 -12.46 -16.30 -13.44
CA LEU A 528 -11.74 -15.03 -13.32
C LEU A 528 -12.23 -14.00 -14.35
N TYR A 529 -12.46 -14.41 -15.59
CA TYR A 529 -13.01 -13.51 -16.61
C TYR A 529 -14.43 -13.06 -16.28
N LEU A 530 -15.26 -13.94 -15.72
CA LEU A 530 -16.59 -13.58 -15.24
C LEU A 530 -16.51 -12.51 -14.14
N GLN A 531 -15.65 -12.71 -13.14
CA GLN A 531 -15.48 -11.73 -12.05
C GLN A 531 -15.05 -10.35 -12.59
N ARG A 532 -14.16 -10.31 -13.59
CA ARG A 532 -13.73 -9.06 -14.24
C ARG A 532 -14.82 -8.41 -15.09
N ALA A 533 -15.71 -9.19 -15.68
CA ALA A 533 -16.86 -8.65 -16.40
C ALA A 533 -17.88 -8.06 -15.42
N GLU A 534 -18.11 -8.74 -14.29
CA GLU A 534 -19.03 -8.32 -13.25
C GLU A 534 -18.57 -7.04 -12.53
N SER A 535 -17.26 -6.75 -12.47
CA SER A 535 -16.75 -5.46 -11.96
C SER A 535 -17.07 -4.27 -12.88
N VAL A 536 -17.48 -4.52 -14.12
CA VAL A 536 -17.84 -3.49 -15.10
C VAL A 536 -19.34 -3.21 -15.10
N LEU A 537 -20.16 -4.26 -15.27
CA LEU A 537 -21.62 -4.19 -15.23
C LEU A 537 -22.17 -5.42 -14.48
N PRO A 538 -22.28 -5.38 -13.14
CA PRO A 538 -22.62 -6.56 -12.32
C PRO A 538 -24.02 -7.12 -12.60
N ASP A 539 -24.96 -6.25 -12.98
CA ASP A 539 -26.36 -6.59 -13.23
C ASP A 539 -26.64 -6.86 -14.73
N ASP A 540 -25.61 -7.03 -15.56
CA ASP A 540 -25.81 -7.35 -16.97
C ASP A 540 -26.47 -8.75 -17.12
N PRO A 541 -27.62 -8.85 -17.84
CA PRO A 541 -28.33 -10.11 -18.01
C PRO A 541 -27.51 -11.24 -18.64
N LYS A 542 -26.50 -10.94 -19.48
CA LYS A 542 -25.60 -11.95 -20.04
C LYS A 542 -24.72 -12.57 -18.96
N LEU A 543 -24.22 -11.77 -18.02
CA LEU A 543 -23.35 -12.27 -16.95
C LEU A 543 -24.10 -13.19 -15.99
N HIS A 544 -25.36 -12.88 -15.66
CA HIS A 544 -26.19 -13.79 -14.86
C HIS A 544 -26.37 -15.16 -15.51
N ARG A 545 -26.55 -15.21 -16.84
CA ARG A 545 -26.64 -16.48 -17.59
C ARG A 545 -25.31 -17.23 -17.56
N ILE A 546 -24.20 -16.56 -17.86
CA ILE A 546 -22.87 -17.16 -17.86
C ILE A 546 -22.50 -17.71 -16.47
N ARG A 547 -22.84 -16.97 -15.40
CA ARG A 547 -22.65 -17.42 -14.01
C ARG A 547 -23.39 -18.73 -13.72
N ALA A 548 -24.64 -18.83 -14.13
CA ALA A 548 -25.43 -20.05 -13.96
C ALA A 548 -24.83 -21.24 -14.74
N GLU A 549 -24.37 -21.00 -15.97
CA GLU A 549 -23.74 -22.03 -16.81
C GLU A 549 -22.42 -22.55 -16.22
N LEU A 550 -21.55 -21.66 -15.72
CA LEU A 550 -20.30 -22.05 -15.07
C LEU A 550 -20.53 -22.82 -13.76
N ALA A 551 -21.58 -22.47 -13.00
CA ALA A 551 -21.93 -23.19 -11.77
C ALA A 551 -22.38 -24.64 -12.03
N VAL A 552 -23.02 -24.91 -13.17
CA VAL A 552 -23.36 -26.27 -13.60
C VAL A 552 -22.10 -27.02 -14.07
N ALA A 553 -21.24 -26.35 -14.84
CA ALA A 553 -20.00 -26.95 -15.33
C ALA A 553 -19.01 -27.35 -14.22
N LYS A 554 -19.02 -26.68 -13.07
CA LYS A 554 -18.20 -27.05 -11.90
C LYS A 554 -18.72 -28.28 -11.13
N LYS A 555 -19.96 -28.73 -11.38
CA LYS A 555 -20.58 -29.87 -10.68
C LYS A 555 -20.45 -31.20 -11.41
N ASN A 556 -20.06 -31.16 -12.69
CA ASN A 556 -19.79 -32.34 -13.53
C ASN A 556 -18.29 -32.52 -13.67
#